data_AF-A0A961IT51-F1
#
_entry.id   AF-A0A961IT51-F1
#
_cell.length_a   1.000
_cell.length_b   1.000
_cell.length_c   1.000
_cell.angle_alpha   90.00
_cell.angle_beta   90.00
_cell.angle_gamma   90.00
#
_symmetry.space_group_name_H-M   'P 1'
#
loop_
_entity.id
_entity.type
_entity.pdbx_description
1 polymer ?
#
loop_
_entity_poly.entity_id
_entity_poly.type
_entity_poly.pdbx_seq_one_letter_code
_entity_poly.pdbx_strand_id
1 'polypeptide(L)'
;MVQTFKTIAVSAWFTNLITIVILIAGVLVGIETYPNMVAAYGGPLHVLDQIVLWIFVVEVVVKMLAEGNRPWRYFLDPWNVFDFSIVAAAFMPFGGSSVAVLRLARLLRVLKLVRALPKLQVLVTALLRSIPSMGYVSILLIMLFYVYAVAAVLFFGQNDPVHFKDLPLAMLSLFRAVTLEDWTDLMYINMYGCANYGYDGNPDLCTNSSAHPVGGAVFFVSFVLIGTMIILNLFIGVIMNGMDEA
;
A
#
# COMPACT_ATOMS: atom_id res chain seq x y z
N MET A 1 -23.25 22.93 -26.88
CA MET A 1 -22.36 21.76 -26.77
C MET A 1 -21.84 21.57 -25.36
N VAL A 2 -21.09 22.52 -24.78
CA VAL A 2 -20.58 22.44 -23.38
C VAL A 2 -21.67 22.22 -22.34
N GLN A 3 -22.80 22.94 -22.47
CA GLN A 3 -23.92 22.82 -21.52
C GLN A 3 -24.55 21.41 -21.52
N THR A 4 -24.59 20.75 -22.68
CA THR A 4 -25.06 19.37 -22.82
C THR A 4 -24.15 18.38 -22.08
N PHE A 5 -22.83 18.50 -22.25
CA PHE A 5 -21.87 17.67 -21.52
C PHE A 5 -21.92 17.90 -20.02
N LYS A 6 -22.13 19.14 -19.58
CA LYS A 6 -22.30 19.45 -18.15
C LYS A 6 -23.56 18.82 -17.57
N THR A 7 -24.68 18.85 -18.30
CA THR A 7 -25.92 18.18 -17.90
C THR A 7 -25.73 16.67 -17.80
N ILE A 8 -25.03 16.05 -18.76
CA ILE A 8 -24.75 14.61 -18.76
C ILE A 8 -23.83 14.24 -17.59
N ALA A 9 -22.72 14.96 -17.40
CA ALA A 9 -21.71 14.66 -16.39
C ALA A 9 -22.23 14.73 -14.94
N VAL A 10 -23.24 15.57 -14.69
CA VAL A 10 -23.86 15.75 -13.37
C VAL A 10 -25.12 14.88 -13.21
N SER A 11 -25.59 14.23 -14.28
CA SER A 11 -26.83 13.45 -14.22
C SER A 11 -26.70 12.22 -13.31
N ALA A 12 -27.71 11.98 -12.48
CA ALA A 12 -27.76 10.81 -11.60
C ALA A 12 -27.72 9.50 -12.40
N TRP A 13 -28.34 9.49 -13.59
CA TRP A 13 -28.29 8.35 -14.49
C TRP A 13 -26.87 7.99 -14.91
N PHE A 14 -26.08 8.99 -15.35
CA PHE A 14 -24.71 8.78 -15.76
C PHE A 14 -23.83 8.31 -14.59
N THR A 15 -23.93 8.97 -13.44
CA THR A 15 -23.19 8.56 -12.22
C THR A 15 -23.54 7.13 -11.80
N ASN A 16 -24.83 6.76 -11.76
CA ASN A 16 -25.25 5.41 -11.39
C ASN A 16 -24.78 4.37 -12.40
N LEU A 17 -24.80 4.68 -13.70
CA LEU A 17 -24.29 3.80 -14.75
C LEU A 17 -22.79 3.54 -14.54
N ILE A 18 -21.99 4.58 -14.30
CA ILE A 18 -20.55 4.43 -14.03
C ILE A 18 -20.33 3.60 -12.77
N THR A 19 -21.08 3.84 -11.70
CA THR A 19 -21.00 3.05 -10.46
C THR A 19 -21.28 1.57 -10.72
N ILE A 20 -22.33 1.24 -11.48
CA ILE A 20 -22.65 -0.15 -11.85
C ILE A 20 -21.50 -0.77 -12.66
N VAL A 21 -20.94 -0.03 -13.63
CA VAL A 21 -19.81 -0.50 -14.43
C VAL A 21 -18.57 -0.76 -13.58
N ILE A 22 -18.29 0.07 -12.58
CA ILE A 22 -17.21 -0.14 -11.61
C ILE A 22 -17.44 -1.41 -10.79
N LEU A 23 -18.68 -1.65 -10.32
CA LEU A 23 -19.01 -2.87 -9.58
C LEU A 23 -18.81 -4.12 -10.45
N ILE A 24 -19.28 -4.09 -11.70
CA ILE A 24 -19.07 -5.17 -12.68
C ILE A 24 -17.57 -5.39 -12.91
N ALA A 25 -16.79 -4.32 -13.08
CA ALA A 25 -15.35 -4.41 -13.25
C ALA A 25 -14.66 -5.09 -12.06
N GLY A 26 -15.09 -4.79 -10.83
CA GLY A 26 -14.60 -5.46 -9.62
C GLY A 26 -14.88 -6.95 -9.63
N VAL A 27 -16.10 -7.35 -10.01
CA VAL A 27 -16.47 -8.78 -10.14
C VAL A 27 -15.67 -9.48 -11.23
N LEU A 28 -15.48 -8.84 -12.39
CA LEU A 28 -14.68 -9.39 -13.49
C LEU A 28 -13.25 -9.69 -13.04
N VAL A 29 -12.60 -8.77 -12.34
CA VAL A 29 -11.24 -8.98 -11.80
C VAL A 29 -11.21 -10.16 -10.82
N GLY A 30 -12.24 -10.32 -9.98
CA GLY A 30 -12.37 -11.48 -9.09
C GLY A 30 -12.47 -12.80 -9.86
N ILE A 31 -13.25 -12.83 -10.94
CA ILE A 31 -13.40 -14.02 -11.80
C ILE A 31 -12.08 -14.35 -12.51
N GLU A 32 -11.35 -13.35 -12.99
CA GLU A 32 -10.05 -13.51 -13.66
C GLU A 32 -8.96 -14.08 -12.75
N THR A 33 -9.18 -14.08 -11.42
CA THR A 33 -8.25 -14.68 -10.46
C THR A 33 -8.29 -16.22 -10.50
N TYR A 34 -9.35 -16.83 -11.04
CA TYR A 34 -9.48 -18.29 -11.15
C TYR A 34 -8.93 -18.82 -12.49
N PRO A 35 -7.84 -19.62 -12.49
CA PRO A 35 -7.24 -20.11 -13.73
C PRO A 35 -8.20 -20.94 -14.60
N ASN A 36 -9.06 -21.73 -13.96
CA ASN A 36 -10.07 -22.55 -14.64
C ASN A 36 -11.11 -21.69 -15.40
N MET A 37 -11.47 -20.54 -14.83
CA MET A 37 -12.43 -19.62 -15.45
C MET A 37 -11.81 -18.86 -16.62
N VAL A 38 -10.55 -18.45 -16.49
CA VAL A 38 -9.79 -17.80 -17.57
C VAL A 38 -9.54 -18.77 -18.72
N ALA A 39 -9.25 -20.05 -18.43
CA ALA A 39 -9.06 -21.06 -19.47
C ALA A 39 -10.36 -21.33 -20.26
N ALA A 40 -11.51 -21.35 -19.59
CA ALA A 40 -12.80 -21.61 -20.22
C ALA A 40 -13.43 -20.37 -20.90
N TYR A 41 -13.28 -19.19 -20.30
CA TYR A 41 -14.00 -17.96 -20.69
C TYR A 41 -13.08 -16.76 -20.96
N GLY A 42 -11.78 -16.97 -21.15
CA GLY A 42 -10.80 -15.88 -21.30
C GLY A 42 -11.13 -14.90 -22.44
N GLY A 43 -11.64 -15.41 -23.58
CA GLY A 43 -12.08 -14.56 -24.70
C GLY A 43 -13.20 -13.59 -24.30
N PRO A 44 -14.37 -14.08 -23.86
CA PRO A 44 -15.46 -13.24 -23.37
C PRO A 44 -15.06 -12.27 -22.24
N LEU A 45 -14.25 -12.73 -21.28
CA LEU A 45 -13.76 -11.90 -20.17
C LEU A 45 -12.94 -10.71 -20.69
N HIS A 46 -12.01 -10.96 -21.61
CA HIS A 46 -11.20 -9.90 -22.22
C HIS A 46 -12.06 -8.88 -23.00
N VAL A 47 -13.12 -9.33 -23.68
CA VAL A 47 -14.03 -8.43 -24.39
C VAL A 47 -14.78 -7.53 -23.42
N LEU A 48 -15.31 -8.10 -22.33
CA LEU A 48 -16.00 -7.34 -21.28
C LEU A 48 -15.08 -6.30 -20.63
N ASP A 49 -13.85 -6.70 -20.34
CA ASP A 49 -12.80 -5.83 -19.83
C ASP A 49 -12.50 -4.64 -20.75
N GLN A 50 -12.42 -4.90 -22.06
CA GLN A 50 -12.20 -3.86 -23.05
C GLN A 50 -13.39 -2.89 -23.14
N ILE A 51 -14.62 -3.40 -23.03
CA ILE A 51 -15.84 -2.56 -22.99
C ILE A 51 -15.82 -1.67 -21.75
N VAL A 52 -15.54 -2.23 -20.58
CA VAL A 52 -15.43 -1.48 -19.31
C VAL A 52 -14.38 -0.36 -19.44
N LEU A 53 -13.21 -0.66 -19.99
CA LEU A 53 -12.16 0.33 -20.21
C LEU A 53 -12.64 1.47 -21.11
N TRP A 54 -13.28 1.16 -22.24
CA TRP A 54 -13.81 2.18 -23.14
C TRP A 54 -14.90 3.04 -22.51
N ILE A 55 -15.76 2.47 -21.65
CA ILE A 55 -16.73 3.24 -20.88
C ILE A 55 -16.01 4.24 -19.97
N PHE A 56 -14.92 3.84 -19.30
CA PHE A 56 -14.12 4.75 -18.48
C PHE A 56 -13.41 5.84 -19.28
N VAL A 57 -12.95 5.53 -20.51
CA VAL A 57 -12.40 6.57 -21.40
C VAL A 57 -13.47 7.59 -21.75
N VAL A 58 -14.66 7.13 -22.15
CA VAL A 58 -15.80 8.01 -22.44
C VAL A 58 -16.14 8.85 -21.23
N GLU A 59 -16.11 8.27 -20.03
CA GLU A 59 -16.36 8.99 -18.79
C GLU A 59 -15.40 10.17 -18.58
N VAL A 60 -14.10 9.91 -18.72
CA VAL A 60 -13.04 10.93 -18.60
C VAL A 60 -13.25 12.03 -19.64
N VAL A 61 -13.52 11.66 -20.90
CA VAL A 61 -13.75 12.62 -21.99
C VAL A 61 -14.98 13.47 -21.72
N VAL A 62 -16.10 12.88 -21.31
CA VAL A 62 -17.34 13.61 -20.99
C VAL A 62 -17.10 14.61 -19.84
N LYS A 63 -16.40 14.20 -18.78
CA LYS A 63 -16.09 15.07 -17.64
C LYS A 63 -15.13 16.21 -18.02
N MET A 64 -14.13 15.93 -18.86
CA MET A 64 -13.21 16.95 -19.34
C MET A 64 -13.90 17.98 -20.26
N LEU A 65 -14.80 17.53 -21.14
CA LEU A 65 -15.58 18.40 -22.02
C LEU A 65 -16.65 19.21 -21.26
N ALA A 66 -17.15 18.70 -20.13
CA ALA A 66 -18.08 19.42 -19.26
C ALA A 66 -17.49 20.71 -18.65
N GLU A 67 -16.16 20.78 -18.51
CA GLU A 67 -15.42 21.98 -18.05
C GLU A 67 -15.28 23.07 -19.14
N GLY A 68 -15.72 22.79 -20.38
CA GLY A 68 -15.76 23.75 -21.48
C GLY A 68 -14.39 24.31 -21.86
N ASN A 69 -14.25 25.64 -21.89
CA ASN A 69 -13.01 26.32 -22.30
C ASN A 69 -11.85 26.18 -21.29
N ARG A 70 -12.05 25.49 -20.16
CA ARG A 70 -11.02 25.29 -19.15
C ARG A 70 -10.91 23.82 -18.75
N PRO A 71 -10.58 22.90 -19.68
CA PRO A 71 -10.49 21.46 -19.40
C PRO A 71 -9.47 21.12 -18.30
N TRP A 72 -8.47 21.99 -18.09
CA TRP A 72 -7.50 21.90 -16.98
C TRP A 72 -8.15 21.83 -15.59
N ARG A 73 -9.38 22.35 -15.43
CA ARG A 73 -10.13 22.26 -14.16
C ARG A 73 -10.46 20.83 -13.74
N TYR A 74 -10.56 19.91 -14.69
CA TYR A 74 -10.73 18.49 -14.42
C TYR A 74 -9.63 17.96 -13.49
N PHE A 75 -8.39 18.40 -13.68
CA PHE A 75 -7.23 17.97 -12.90
C PHE A 75 -7.09 18.67 -11.53
N LEU A 76 -8.01 19.57 -11.17
CA LEU A 76 -8.04 20.18 -9.84
C LEU A 76 -8.76 19.29 -8.81
N ASP A 77 -9.60 18.36 -9.26
CA ASP A 77 -10.27 17.39 -8.40
C ASP A 77 -9.38 16.13 -8.26
N PRO A 78 -8.89 15.80 -7.05
CA PRO A 78 -8.03 14.64 -6.80
C PRO A 78 -8.64 13.32 -7.29
N TRP A 79 -9.96 13.17 -7.22
CA TRP A 79 -10.63 11.96 -7.66
C TRP A 79 -10.61 11.85 -9.19
N ASN A 80 -10.83 12.94 -9.90
CA ASN A 80 -10.70 12.95 -11.36
C ASN A 80 -9.27 12.68 -11.83
N VAL A 81 -8.25 13.22 -11.13
CA VAL A 81 -6.84 12.87 -11.40
C VAL A 81 -6.59 11.39 -11.20
N PHE A 82 -7.16 10.80 -10.14
CA PHE A 82 -7.07 9.38 -9.85
C PHE A 82 -7.73 8.49 -10.93
N ASP A 83 -8.91 8.87 -11.42
CA ASP A 83 -9.52 8.12 -12.53
C ASP A 83 -8.73 8.21 -13.82
N PHE A 84 -8.22 9.40 -14.12
CA PHE A 84 -7.39 9.62 -15.29
C PHE A 84 -6.11 8.79 -15.22
N SER A 85 -5.46 8.72 -14.06
CA SER A 85 -4.24 7.93 -13.90
C SER A 85 -4.49 6.43 -14.06
N ILE A 86 -5.62 5.91 -13.57
CA ILE A 86 -6.05 4.52 -13.80
C ILE A 86 -6.30 4.26 -15.28
N VAL A 87 -7.04 5.14 -15.96
CA VAL A 87 -7.32 4.98 -17.39
C VAL A 87 -6.02 5.08 -18.20
N ALA A 88 -5.16 6.05 -17.91
CA ALA A 88 -3.87 6.21 -18.58
C ALA A 88 -2.94 4.99 -18.37
N ALA A 89 -2.90 4.44 -17.15
CA ALA A 89 -2.14 3.22 -16.85
C ALA A 89 -2.61 2.01 -17.67
N ALA A 90 -3.90 1.96 -18.04
CA ALA A 90 -4.44 0.87 -18.87
C ALA A 90 -4.02 0.95 -20.36
N PHE A 91 -3.61 2.13 -20.86
CA PHE A 91 -3.20 2.34 -22.26
C PHE A 91 -1.69 2.38 -22.48
N MET A 92 -0.88 2.36 -21.43
CA MET A 92 0.58 2.42 -21.56
C MET A 92 1.07 1.24 -22.42
N PRO A 93 1.76 1.46 -23.56
CA PRO A 93 2.18 0.37 -24.45
C PRO A 93 3.29 -0.45 -23.77
N PHE A 94 3.04 -1.75 -23.61
CA PHE A 94 3.86 -2.61 -22.76
C PHE A 94 4.83 -3.45 -23.59
N GLY A 95 6.14 -3.16 -23.50
CA GLY A 95 7.22 -4.01 -24.02
C GLY A 95 8.36 -4.14 -23.00
N GLY A 96 8.90 -5.35 -22.82
CA GLY A 96 10.07 -5.62 -21.96
C GLY A 96 9.80 -6.42 -20.68
N SER A 97 10.85 -6.66 -19.89
CA SER A 97 10.91 -7.51 -18.68
C SER A 97 9.95 -7.13 -17.52
N SER A 98 9.21 -6.04 -17.62
CA SER A 98 8.29 -5.54 -16.59
C SER A 98 6.82 -5.97 -16.79
N VAL A 99 6.54 -6.94 -17.68
CA VAL A 99 5.16 -7.39 -17.99
C VAL A 99 4.37 -7.80 -16.74
N ALA A 100 5.03 -8.34 -15.70
CA ALA A 100 4.36 -8.75 -14.45
C ALA A 100 3.83 -7.56 -13.63
N VAL A 101 4.65 -6.51 -13.43
CA VAL A 101 4.25 -5.29 -12.71
C VAL A 101 3.11 -4.57 -13.44
N LEU A 102 3.13 -4.63 -14.77
CA LEU A 102 2.13 -3.98 -15.63
C LEU A 102 0.82 -4.77 -15.73
N ARG A 103 0.84 -6.09 -15.49
CA ARG A 103 -0.39 -6.87 -15.24
C ARG A 103 -1.04 -6.44 -13.93
N LEU A 104 -0.24 -6.18 -12.89
CA LEU A 104 -0.74 -5.67 -11.60
C LEU A 104 -1.31 -4.25 -11.75
N ALA A 105 -0.77 -3.42 -12.65
CA ALA A 105 -1.32 -2.09 -12.93
C ALA A 105 -2.79 -2.13 -13.42
N ARG A 106 -3.22 -3.23 -14.06
CA ARG A 106 -4.63 -3.41 -14.47
C ARG A 106 -5.54 -3.62 -13.26
N LEU A 107 -5.03 -4.20 -12.17
CA LEU A 107 -5.76 -4.35 -10.91
C LEU A 107 -6.02 -3.01 -10.22
N LEU A 108 -5.24 -1.96 -10.54
CA LEU A 108 -5.49 -0.62 -10.02
C LEU A 108 -6.89 -0.10 -10.37
N ARG A 109 -7.49 -0.60 -11.46
CA ARG A 109 -8.89 -0.25 -11.80
C ARG A 109 -9.89 -0.71 -10.75
N VAL A 110 -9.59 -1.74 -9.95
CA VAL A 110 -10.42 -2.17 -8.80
C VAL A 110 -10.50 -1.05 -7.77
N LEU A 111 -9.46 -0.22 -7.65
CA LEU A 111 -9.46 0.92 -6.73
C LEU A 111 -10.49 1.99 -7.12
N LYS A 112 -11.04 1.96 -8.35
CA LYS A 112 -12.21 2.78 -8.70
C LYS A 112 -13.44 2.46 -7.82
N LEU A 113 -13.50 1.30 -7.16
CA LEU A 113 -14.53 0.99 -6.17
C LEU A 113 -14.58 2.02 -5.03
N VAL A 114 -13.42 2.59 -4.66
CA VAL A 114 -13.37 3.67 -3.66
C VAL A 114 -14.17 4.88 -4.14
N ARG A 115 -14.11 5.19 -5.44
CA ARG A 115 -14.87 6.30 -6.03
C ARG A 115 -16.37 6.01 -6.16
N ALA A 116 -16.72 4.76 -6.44
CA ALA A 116 -18.12 4.33 -6.53
C ALA A 116 -18.89 4.54 -5.21
N LEU A 117 -18.19 4.63 -4.08
CA LEU A 117 -18.76 4.76 -2.75
C LEU A 117 -18.35 6.08 -2.10
N PRO A 118 -19.18 7.14 -2.13
CA PRO A 118 -18.87 8.44 -1.55
C PRO A 118 -18.45 8.36 -0.07
N LYS A 119 -19.02 7.42 0.68
CA LYS A 119 -18.63 7.17 2.08
C LYS A 119 -17.17 6.72 2.20
N LEU A 120 -16.68 5.87 1.30
CA LEU A 120 -15.26 5.46 1.27
C LEU A 120 -14.36 6.64 0.89
N GLN A 121 -14.81 7.50 -0.02
CA GLN A 121 -14.03 8.70 -0.38
C GLN A 121 -13.81 9.62 0.82
N VAL A 122 -14.84 9.83 1.64
CA VAL A 122 -14.74 10.62 2.87
C VAL A 122 -13.74 9.98 3.83
N LEU A 123 -13.85 8.67 4.05
CA LEU A 123 -12.93 7.93 4.93
C LEU A 123 -11.47 8.01 4.44
N VAL A 124 -11.23 7.73 3.16
CA VAL A 124 -9.88 7.79 2.57
C VAL A 124 -9.32 9.21 2.61
N THR A 125 -10.13 10.23 2.30
CA THR A 125 -9.69 11.62 2.35
C THR A 125 -9.36 12.04 3.78
N ALA A 126 -10.16 11.63 4.77
CA ALA A 126 -9.89 11.90 6.18
C ALA A 126 -8.57 11.23 6.63
N LEU A 127 -8.35 9.96 6.26
CA LEU A 127 -7.10 9.26 6.53
C LEU A 127 -5.89 9.95 5.88
N LEU A 128 -6.01 10.36 4.61
CA LEU A 128 -4.91 11.05 3.93
C LEU A 128 -4.64 12.45 4.51
N ARG A 129 -5.66 13.13 5.03
CA ARG A 129 -5.51 14.43 5.72
C ARG A 129 -4.86 14.31 7.09
N SER A 130 -5.00 13.17 7.78
CA SER A 130 -4.36 12.95 9.07
C SER A 130 -2.88 12.54 8.96
N ILE A 131 -2.40 12.07 7.80
CA ILE A 131 -0.99 11.71 7.62
C ILE A 131 -0.04 12.91 7.83
N PRO A 132 -0.26 14.09 7.21
CA PRO A 132 0.63 15.25 7.37
C PRO A 132 0.77 15.76 8.80
N SER A 133 -0.31 15.72 9.60
CA SER A 133 -0.28 16.21 10.99
C SER A 133 0.65 15.40 11.89
N MET A 134 1.06 14.22 11.44
CA MET A 134 1.93 13.29 12.17
C MET A 134 3.34 13.19 11.59
N GLY A 135 3.67 14.02 10.59
CA GLY A 135 4.92 13.91 9.83
C GLY A 135 6.18 13.91 10.72
N TYR A 136 6.23 14.77 11.75
CA TYR A 136 7.36 14.81 12.68
C TYR A 136 7.51 13.53 13.50
N VAL A 137 6.41 12.92 13.94
CA VAL A 137 6.41 11.65 14.69
C VAL A 137 6.86 10.51 13.77
N SER A 138 6.40 10.50 12.52
CA SER A 138 6.85 9.53 11.51
C SER A 138 8.36 9.66 11.21
N ILE A 139 8.88 10.88 11.10
CA ILE A 139 10.32 11.13 10.92
C ILE A 139 11.10 10.61 12.13
N LEU A 140 10.62 10.86 13.35
CA LEU A 140 11.24 10.34 14.57
C LEU A 140 11.27 8.81 14.58
N LEU A 141 10.18 8.16 14.17
CA LEU A 141 10.09 6.69 14.08
C LEU A 141 11.06 6.13 13.02
N ILE A 142 11.13 6.74 11.84
CA ILE A 142 12.08 6.34 10.80
C ILE A 142 13.52 6.52 11.28
N MET A 143 13.81 7.60 12.00
CA MET A 143 15.13 7.83 12.56
C MET A 143 15.49 6.78 13.61
N LEU A 144 14.55 6.43 14.50
CA LEU A 144 14.73 5.35 15.46
C LEU A 144 15.08 4.04 14.74
N PHE A 145 14.30 3.67 13.72
CA PHE A 145 14.56 2.45 12.95
C PHE A 145 15.93 2.45 12.32
N TYR A 146 16.32 3.56 11.68
CA TYR A 146 17.61 3.64 11.01
C TYR A 146 18.78 3.48 11.99
N VAL A 147 18.72 4.15 13.15
CA VAL A 147 19.78 4.04 14.18
C VAL A 147 19.86 2.62 14.73
N TYR A 148 18.73 2.01 15.06
CA TYR A 148 18.70 0.64 15.56
C TYR A 148 19.11 -0.36 14.48
N ALA A 149 18.74 -0.16 13.21
CA ALA A 149 19.10 -1.06 12.12
C ALA A 149 20.62 -1.06 11.88
N VAL A 150 21.25 0.11 11.85
CA VAL A 150 22.72 0.22 11.75
C VAL A 150 23.39 -0.46 12.94
N ALA A 151 22.91 -0.21 14.17
CA ALA A 151 23.44 -0.86 15.36
C ALA A 151 23.26 -2.39 15.32
N ALA A 152 22.11 -2.89 14.86
CA ALA A 152 21.85 -4.31 14.74
C ALA A 152 22.77 -4.99 13.71
N VAL A 153 23.00 -4.37 12.55
CA VAL A 153 23.97 -4.91 11.57
C VAL A 153 25.37 -5.00 12.17
N LEU A 154 25.79 -3.98 12.92
CA LEU A 154 27.13 -3.95 13.54
C LEU A 154 27.29 -4.95 14.68
N PHE A 155 26.28 -5.12 15.54
CA PHE A 155 26.36 -5.99 16.71
C PHE A 155 25.96 -7.44 16.43
N PHE A 156 24.99 -7.65 15.54
CA PHE A 156 24.30 -8.92 15.37
C PHE A 156 24.44 -9.51 13.97
N GLY A 157 24.93 -8.78 12.96
CA GLY A 157 24.94 -9.28 11.58
C GLY A 157 25.76 -10.55 11.32
N GLN A 158 26.78 -10.82 12.13
CA GLN A 158 27.55 -12.07 12.09
C GLN A 158 26.81 -13.24 12.76
N ASN A 159 26.18 -12.96 13.91
CA ASN A 159 25.39 -13.95 14.65
C ASN A 159 24.08 -14.29 13.95
N ASP A 160 23.41 -13.29 13.38
CA ASP A 160 22.09 -13.43 12.80
C ASP A 160 22.04 -12.86 11.38
N PRO A 161 22.66 -13.55 10.40
CA PRO A 161 22.71 -13.09 9.01
C PRO A 161 21.36 -13.15 8.30
N VAL A 162 20.37 -13.87 8.83
CA VAL A 162 19.01 -13.90 8.25
C VAL A 162 18.31 -12.57 8.43
N HIS A 163 18.51 -11.93 9.58
CA HIS A 163 17.80 -10.69 9.94
C HIS A 163 18.68 -9.44 9.87
N PHE A 164 19.99 -9.54 10.14
CA PHE A 164 20.85 -8.37 10.35
C PHE A 164 22.11 -8.36 9.48
N LYS A 165 22.14 -9.15 8.40
CA LYS A 165 23.29 -9.14 7.46
C LYS A 165 23.52 -7.79 6.80
N ASP A 166 22.45 -7.12 6.40
CA ASP A 166 22.49 -5.82 5.76
C ASP A 166 21.36 -4.91 6.25
N LEU A 167 21.47 -3.63 5.89
CA LEU A 167 20.56 -2.60 6.40
C LEU A 167 19.10 -2.82 5.98
N PRO A 168 18.77 -3.19 4.72
CA PRO A 168 17.39 -3.51 4.34
C PRO A 168 16.76 -4.65 5.15
N LEU A 169 17.49 -5.74 5.36
CA LEU A 169 17.01 -6.85 6.19
C LEU A 169 16.80 -6.39 7.64
N ALA A 170 17.75 -5.66 8.20
CA ALA A 170 17.65 -5.14 9.57
C ALA A 170 16.43 -4.22 9.75
N MET A 171 16.17 -3.34 8.78
CA MET A 171 15.00 -2.46 8.79
C MET A 171 13.69 -3.26 8.73
N LEU A 172 13.62 -4.32 7.92
CA LEU A 172 12.44 -5.20 7.84
C LEU A 172 12.22 -5.99 9.13
N SER A 173 13.29 -6.54 9.70
CA SER A 173 13.24 -7.29 10.97
C SER A 173 12.81 -6.39 12.14
N LEU A 174 13.32 -5.16 12.20
CA LEU A 174 12.89 -4.18 13.20
C LEU A 174 11.46 -3.68 12.96
N PHE A 175 11.00 -3.60 11.71
CA PHE A 175 9.60 -3.30 11.42
C PHE A 175 8.66 -4.39 11.97
N ARG A 176 8.99 -5.67 11.75
CA ARG A 176 8.28 -6.82 12.35
C ARG A 176 8.33 -6.79 13.88
N ALA A 177 9.49 -6.48 14.45
CA ALA A 177 9.65 -6.39 15.90
C ALA A 177 8.79 -5.28 16.53
N VAL A 178 8.66 -4.12 15.87
CA VAL A 178 7.87 -3.00 16.41
C VAL A 178 6.36 -3.30 16.39
N THR A 179 5.91 -4.17 15.49
CA THR A 179 4.52 -4.66 15.46
C THR A 179 4.27 -5.76 16.48
N LEU A 180 5.24 -6.00 17.38
CA LEU A 180 5.24 -7.02 18.43
C LEU A 180 5.19 -8.46 17.90
N GLU A 181 5.53 -8.65 16.64
CA GLU A 181 5.64 -9.97 16.03
C GLU A 181 7.10 -10.44 16.12
N ASP A 182 7.30 -11.63 16.71
CA ASP A 182 8.57 -12.38 16.74
C ASP A 182 9.81 -11.61 17.21
N TRP A 183 9.60 -10.51 17.93
CA TRP A 183 10.68 -9.71 18.52
C TRP A 183 11.43 -10.48 19.60
N THR A 184 10.77 -11.43 20.28
CA THR A 184 11.41 -12.31 21.26
C THR A 184 12.35 -13.31 20.61
N ASP A 185 12.03 -13.80 19.41
CA ASP A 185 12.93 -14.72 18.70
C ASP A 185 14.19 -13.99 18.23
N LEU A 186 14.03 -12.79 17.65
CA LEU A 186 15.17 -11.94 17.33
C LEU A 186 16.03 -11.65 18.56
N MET A 187 15.40 -11.42 19.71
CA MET A 187 16.10 -11.23 20.97
C MET A 187 16.84 -12.50 21.41
N TYR A 188 16.18 -13.65 21.45
CA TYR A 188 16.77 -14.90 21.93
C TYR A 188 17.88 -15.44 21.03
N ILE A 189 17.76 -15.30 19.71
CA ILE A 189 18.84 -15.62 18.76
C ILE A 189 20.10 -14.82 19.09
N ASN A 190 19.95 -13.54 19.44
CA ASN A 190 21.07 -12.66 19.75
C ASN A 190 21.55 -12.75 21.21
N MET A 191 20.68 -13.18 22.14
CA MET A 191 21.05 -13.45 23.53
C MET A 191 21.82 -14.75 23.68
N TYR A 192 21.32 -15.84 23.08
CA TYR A 192 21.88 -17.19 23.25
C TYR A 192 22.83 -17.59 22.12
N GLY A 193 22.84 -16.84 21.02
CA GLY A 193 23.60 -17.16 19.82
C GLY A 193 22.81 -18.06 18.86
N CYS A 194 23.04 -17.89 17.56
CA CYS A 194 22.30 -18.65 16.53
C CYS A 194 22.56 -20.15 16.56
N ALA A 195 23.64 -20.64 17.18
CA ALA A 195 23.86 -22.08 17.28
C ALA A 195 23.01 -22.74 18.39
N ASN A 196 22.59 -21.96 19.40
CA ASN A 196 21.88 -22.47 20.57
C ASN A 196 20.36 -22.31 20.46
N TYR A 197 19.89 -21.15 19.99
CA TYR A 197 18.48 -20.89 19.74
C TYR A 197 18.14 -21.12 18.25
N GLY A 198 18.89 -20.43 17.39
CA GLY A 198 18.89 -20.68 15.94
C GLY A 198 17.60 -20.38 15.21
N TYR A 199 17.44 -21.05 14.08
CA TYR A 199 16.32 -20.88 13.17
C TYR A 199 15.56 -22.19 13.06
N ASP A 200 14.25 -22.15 13.27
CA ASP A 200 13.40 -23.33 13.21
C ASP A 200 13.56 -24.05 11.86
N GLY A 201 14.04 -25.30 11.95
CA GLY A 201 14.22 -26.19 10.81
C GLY A 201 15.37 -25.83 9.85
N ASN A 202 16.17 -24.78 10.13
CA ASN A 202 17.23 -24.32 9.21
C ASN A 202 18.53 -23.94 9.94
N PRO A 203 19.18 -24.89 10.66
CA PRO A 203 20.39 -24.61 11.43
C PRO A 203 21.58 -24.14 10.58
N ASP A 204 21.64 -24.56 9.31
CA ASP A 204 22.74 -24.24 8.38
C ASP A 204 22.85 -22.73 8.04
N LEU A 205 21.81 -21.95 8.33
CA LEU A 205 21.82 -20.49 8.14
C LEU A 205 22.68 -19.78 9.20
N CYS A 206 22.96 -20.42 10.33
CA CYS A 206 23.86 -19.91 11.36
C CYS A 206 25.32 -20.15 10.95
N THR A 207 26.05 -19.07 10.67
CA THR A 207 27.45 -19.17 10.20
C THR A 207 28.47 -18.84 11.29
N ASN A 208 28.24 -17.78 12.08
CA ASN A 208 29.16 -17.32 13.13
C ASN A 208 28.40 -17.02 14.42
N SER A 209 28.09 -18.04 15.22
CA SER A 209 27.33 -17.87 16.46
C SER A 209 28.12 -17.09 17.52
N SER A 210 27.55 -15.99 18.01
CA SER A 210 28.08 -15.21 19.14
C SER A 210 26.94 -14.76 20.05
N ALA A 211 26.97 -15.20 21.31
CA ALA A 211 25.94 -14.88 22.29
C ALA A 211 26.20 -13.53 22.98
N HIS A 212 25.19 -12.66 23.02
CA HIS A 212 25.21 -11.41 23.77
C HIS A 212 24.02 -11.34 24.74
N PRO A 213 24.05 -12.06 25.89
CA PRO A 213 22.88 -12.23 26.75
C PRO A 213 22.28 -10.91 27.26
N VAL A 214 23.14 -9.97 27.70
CA VAL A 214 22.68 -8.67 28.20
C VAL A 214 22.46 -7.69 27.04
N GLY A 215 23.37 -7.68 26.07
CA GLY A 215 23.31 -6.75 24.93
C GLY A 215 22.08 -6.95 24.06
N GLY A 216 21.76 -8.21 23.72
CA GLY A 216 20.55 -8.57 22.99
C GLY A 216 19.29 -8.19 23.75
N ALA A 217 19.19 -8.57 25.03
CA ALA A 217 18.03 -8.23 25.86
C ALA A 217 17.79 -6.72 25.93
N VAL A 218 18.83 -5.94 26.26
CA VAL A 218 18.72 -4.48 26.39
C VAL A 218 18.32 -3.85 25.05
N PHE A 219 18.94 -4.26 23.95
CA PHE A 219 18.67 -3.72 22.63
C PHE A 219 17.22 -3.92 22.19
N PHE A 220 16.71 -5.16 22.25
CA PHE A 220 15.36 -5.45 21.74
C PHE A 220 14.28 -4.93 22.68
N VAL A 221 14.47 -5.02 24.01
CA VAL A 221 13.51 -4.45 24.97
C VAL A 221 13.44 -2.93 24.84
N SER A 222 14.57 -2.24 24.72
CA SER A 222 14.56 -0.78 24.54
C SER A 222 13.93 -0.38 23.20
N PHE A 223 14.23 -1.11 22.12
CA PHE A 223 13.62 -0.86 20.81
C PHE A 223 12.10 -0.99 20.86
N VAL A 224 11.59 -2.10 21.40
CA VAL A 224 10.15 -2.38 21.47
C VAL A 224 9.45 -1.37 22.37
N LEU A 225 9.99 -1.06 23.55
CA LEU A 225 9.37 -0.07 24.45
C LEU A 225 9.30 1.33 23.82
N ILE A 226 10.40 1.80 23.24
CA ILE A 226 10.44 3.14 22.63
C ILE A 226 9.58 3.17 21.35
N GLY A 227 9.72 2.17 20.48
CA GLY A 227 9.00 2.09 19.21
C GLY A 227 7.49 2.01 19.40
N THR A 228 7.03 1.14 20.30
CA THR A 228 5.59 1.02 20.62
C THR A 228 5.04 2.30 21.24
N MET A 229 5.78 2.96 22.14
CA MET A 229 5.35 4.23 22.72
C MET A 229 5.19 5.32 21.64
N ILE A 230 6.09 5.38 20.66
CA ILE A 230 5.98 6.31 19.53
C ILE A 230 4.75 5.98 18.66
N ILE A 231 4.51 4.70 18.35
CA ILE A 231 3.32 4.27 17.58
C ILE A 231 2.03 4.59 18.33
N LEU A 232 1.99 4.38 19.65
CA LEU A 232 0.83 4.73 20.48
C LEU A 232 0.58 6.24 20.49
N ASN A 233 1.63 7.05 20.59
CA ASN A 233 1.51 8.51 20.50
C ASN A 233 1.02 8.95 19.12
N LEU A 234 1.42 8.25 18.04
CA LEU A 234 0.91 8.47 16.70
C LEU A 234 -0.60 8.15 16.66
N PHE A 235 -1.02 6.98 17.13
CA PHE A 235 -2.44 6.62 17.18
C PHE A 235 -3.29 7.64 17.96
N ILE A 236 -2.83 8.04 19.15
CA ILE A 236 -3.51 9.06 19.96
C ILE A 236 -3.60 10.37 19.20
N GLY A 237 -2.53 10.82 18.56
CA GLY A 237 -2.57 12.08 17.82
C GLY A 237 -3.45 12.03 16.57
N VAL A 238 -3.60 10.87 15.90
CA VAL A 238 -4.61 10.72 14.82
C VAL A 238 -6.02 10.89 15.38
N ILE A 239 -6.33 10.25 16.50
CA ILE A 239 -7.66 10.31 17.11
C ILE A 239 -7.98 11.72 17.60
N MET A 240 -7.03 12.37 18.30
CA MET A 240 -7.22 13.73 18.81
C MET A 240 -7.51 14.71 17.67
N ASN A 241 -6.70 14.69 16.60
CA ASN A 241 -6.95 15.53 15.42
C ASN A 241 -8.31 15.20 14.77
N GLY A 242 -8.69 13.92 14.73
CA GLY A 242 -9.99 13.50 14.18
C GLY A 242 -11.19 13.96 15.02
N MET A 243 -11.02 14.13 16.34
CA MET A 243 -12.05 14.67 17.24
C MET A 243 -12.14 16.20 17.15
N ASP A 244 -11.01 16.89 16.96
CA ASP A 244 -10.99 18.36 16.83
C ASP A 244 -11.62 18.84 15.51
N GLU A 245 -11.62 18.00 14.47
CA GLU A 245 -12.22 18.27 13.15
C GLU A 245 -13.72 17.93 13.05
N ALA A 246 -14.31 17.23 14.04
CA ALA A 246 -15.69 16.74 14.05
C ALA A 246 -16.65 17.64 14.84
#